data_AF-A0A849T5A4-F1
#
_entry.id   AF-A0A849T5A4-F1
#
_cell.length_a   1.000
_cell.length_b   1.000
_cell.length_c   1.000
_cell.angle_alpha   90.00
_cell.angle_beta   90.00
_cell.angle_gamma   90.00
#
_symmetry.space_group_name_H-M   'P 1'
#
loop_
_entity.id
_entity.type
_entity.pdbx_description
1 polymer ?
#
loop_
_entity_poly.entity_id
_entity_poly.type
_entity_poly.pdbx_seq_one_letter_code
_entity_poly.pdbx_strand_id
1 'polypeptide(L)'
;MHRKIFFLILLLFAETVLALECPPGQYFVSGHQRNSYYRANGIFVSATAVSDHCRPFQFSSPLKIRFQDKMPIGWPYLEKFISLTAVEKKEIEQAFNSLPSRLKNLGEIKIHRAIKSVFRDNPTTSGPDDSIIVLYDSAKAFGFQRAIAHELAHILFSKLNEDEKAEYYSFSDWQWSNGKPYPQRQDFSEPDGIFAPEEDFANNVEHLIQKNNKRVNSKISNYLKSLLGLKK
;
A
#
# COMPACT_ATOMS: atom_id res chain seq x y z
N MET A 1 65.92 -28.31 -10.52
CA MET A 1 65.17 -27.61 -11.58
C MET A 1 63.78 -27.31 -11.04
N HIS A 2 63.52 -26.06 -10.67
CA HIS A 2 62.35 -25.62 -9.90
C HIS A 2 61.08 -25.54 -10.75
N ARG A 3 60.00 -26.24 -10.35
CA ARG A 3 58.66 -25.96 -10.87
C ARG A 3 57.92 -25.05 -9.90
N LYS A 4 57.70 -23.83 -10.38
CA LYS A 4 57.07 -22.71 -9.69
C LYS A 4 55.60 -23.03 -9.39
N ILE A 5 55.24 -22.77 -8.14
CA ILE A 5 53.88 -22.64 -7.61
C ILE A 5 53.19 -21.50 -8.37
N PHE A 6 52.05 -21.78 -9.01
CA PHE A 6 51.16 -20.76 -9.56
C PHE A 6 49.88 -20.76 -8.71
N PHE A 7 49.91 -20.00 -7.62
CA PHE A 7 48.73 -19.70 -6.82
C PHE A 7 47.92 -18.65 -7.59
N LEU A 8 46.96 -19.10 -8.40
CA LEU A 8 45.97 -18.23 -9.01
C LEU A 8 44.90 -17.92 -7.95
N ILE A 9 45.13 -16.88 -7.14
CA ILE A 9 44.11 -16.33 -6.26
C ILE A 9 43.10 -15.63 -7.18
N LEU A 10 42.05 -16.36 -7.54
CA LEU A 10 40.86 -15.82 -8.18
C LEU A 10 40.14 -14.97 -7.12
N LEU A 11 40.51 -13.68 -7.04
CA LEU A 11 39.72 -12.66 -6.35
C LEU A 11 38.39 -12.56 -7.10
N LEU A 12 37.43 -13.39 -6.68
CA LEU A 12 36.02 -13.14 -6.89
C LEU A 12 35.73 -11.82 -6.19
N PHE A 13 35.76 -10.74 -6.97
CA PHE A 13 35.07 -9.51 -6.61
C PHE A 13 33.59 -9.89 -6.51
N ALA A 14 33.20 -10.33 -5.32
CA ALA A 14 31.82 -10.22 -4.90
C ALA A 14 31.55 -8.72 -4.91
N GLU A 15 31.02 -8.22 -6.02
CA GLU A 15 30.30 -6.97 -6.02
C GLU A 15 29.19 -7.15 -5.00
N THR A 16 29.46 -6.73 -3.77
CA THR A 16 28.42 -6.44 -2.81
C THR A 16 27.61 -5.35 -3.50
N VAL A 17 26.52 -5.76 -4.15
CA VAL A 17 25.46 -4.86 -4.57
C VAL A 17 24.97 -4.23 -3.28
N LEU A 18 25.59 -3.11 -2.91
CA LEU A 18 25.10 -2.24 -1.86
C LEU A 18 23.74 -1.83 -2.39
N ALA A 19 22.69 -2.44 -1.83
CA ALA A 19 21.33 -2.00 -2.03
C ALA A 19 21.32 -0.54 -1.58
N LEU A 20 21.43 0.39 -2.53
CA LEU A 20 21.50 1.81 -2.26
C LEU A 20 20.23 2.16 -1.49
N GLU A 21 20.38 2.51 -0.21
CA GLU A 21 19.28 3.12 0.53
C GLU A 21 18.89 4.40 -0.20
N CYS A 22 17.61 4.58 -0.46
CA CYS A 22 17.16 5.76 -1.17
C CYS A 22 17.39 7.03 -0.34
N PRO A 23 17.72 8.16 -0.99
CA PRO A 23 17.85 9.44 -0.30
C PRO A 23 16.57 9.79 0.49
N PRO A 24 16.68 10.63 1.54
CA PRO A 24 15.51 11.14 2.25
C PRO A 24 14.47 11.72 1.30
N GLY A 25 13.19 11.41 1.52
CA GLY A 25 12.11 11.82 0.63
C GLY A 25 11.93 10.93 -0.60
N GLN A 26 12.64 9.80 -0.70
CA GLN A 26 12.47 8.81 -1.76
C GLN A 26 12.24 7.40 -1.19
N TYR A 27 11.68 6.52 -2.02
CA TYR A 27 11.48 5.11 -1.72
C TYR A 27 12.06 4.23 -2.83
N PHE A 28 12.52 3.05 -2.43
CA PHE A 28 13.14 2.09 -3.34
C PHE A 28 12.06 1.34 -4.13
N VAL A 29 12.19 1.33 -5.45
CA VAL A 29 11.40 0.51 -6.36
C VAL A 29 12.30 -0.60 -6.87
N SER A 30 11.97 -1.83 -6.50
CA SER A 30 12.69 -3.00 -7.01
C SER A 30 12.40 -3.21 -8.50
N GLY A 31 13.42 -3.63 -9.21
CA GLY A 31 13.36 -3.99 -10.61
C GLY A 31 12.39 -5.15 -10.84
N HIS A 32 11.63 -5.02 -11.92
CA HIS A 32 10.58 -5.96 -12.29
C HIS A 32 10.32 -5.91 -13.80
N GLN A 33 9.71 -6.98 -14.32
CA GLN A 33 9.18 -6.99 -15.67
C GLN A 33 7.84 -6.24 -15.67
N ARG A 34 7.74 -5.21 -16.49
CA ARG A 34 6.49 -4.48 -16.70
C ARG A 34 5.91 -4.90 -18.04
N ASN A 35 4.70 -5.45 -18.02
CA ASN A 35 3.95 -5.77 -19.24
C ASN A 35 3.54 -4.49 -19.97
N SER A 36 3.25 -4.59 -21.26
CA SER A 36 2.68 -3.48 -22.01
C SER A 36 1.26 -3.17 -21.51
N TYR A 37 0.89 -1.89 -21.51
CA TYR A 37 -0.46 -1.44 -21.14
C TYR A 37 -0.81 -0.13 -21.85
N TYR A 38 -2.06 0.28 -21.77
CA TYR A 38 -2.52 1.60 -22.20
C TYR A 38 -2.81 2.46 -20.98
N ARG A 39 -2.30 3.70 -20.98
CA ARG A 39 -2.69 4.71 -19.99
C ARG A 39 -4.14 5.12 -20.18
N ALA A 40 -4.75 5.75 -19.16
CA ALA A 40 -6.11 6.29 -19.24
C ALA A 40 -6.32 7.29 -20.39
N ASN A 41 -5.25 8.00 -20.79
CA ASN A 41 -5.26 8.92 -21.93
C ASN A 41 -5.01 8.26 -23.31
N GLY A 42 -4.98 6.92 -23.37
CA GLY A 42 -4.81 6.15 -24.60
C GLY A 42 -3.36 5.98 -25.07
N ILE A 43 -2.37 6.53 -24.36
CA ILE A 43 -0.96 6.32 -24.70
C ILE A 43 -0.56 4.87 -24.42
N PHE A 44 -0.04 4.19 -25.45
CA PHE A 44 0.55 2.86 -25.31
C PHE A 44 1.91 2.92 -24.61
N VAL A 45 2.10 2.08 -23.61
CA VAL A 45 3.37 1.87 -22.91
C VAL A 45 3.87 0.46 -23.23
N SER A 46 5.04 0.36 -23.84
CA SER A 46 5.63 -0.92 -24.21
C SER A 46 6.11 -1.71 -22.98
N ALA A 47 6.15 -3.03 -23.13
CA ALA A 47 6.74 -3.91 -22.15
C ALA A 47 8.24 -3.60 -22.02
N THR A 48 8.76 -3.61 -20.79
CA THR A 48 10.18 -3.35 -20.52
C THR A 48 10.61 -3.96 -19.19
N ALA A 49 11.91 -4.19 -19.06
CA ALA A 49 12.53 -4.46 -17.76
C ALA A 49 12.78 -3.12 -17.05
N VAL A 50 12.13 -2.92 -15.90
CA VAL A 50 12.37 -1.76 -15.05
C VAL A 50 13.55 -2.08 -14.14
N SER A 51 14.59 -1.25 -14.16
CA SER A 51 15.73 -1.38 -13.25
C SER A 51 15.38 -0.89 -11.84
N ASP A 52 16.15 -1.35 -10.85
CA ASP A 52 16.11 -0.78 -9.50
C ASP A 52 16.32 0.74 -9.57
N HIS A 53 15.48 1.50 -8.89
CA HIS A 53 15.62 2.95 -8.80
C HIS A 53 14.93 3.51 -7.55
N CYS A 54 15.29 4.73 -7.18
CA CYS A 54 14.59 5.48 -6.15
C CYS A 54 13.56 6.40 -6.80
N ARG A 55 12.35 6.44 -6.24
CA ARG A 55 11.27 7.32 -6.67
C ARG A 55 10.91 8.28 -5.54
N PRO A 56 10.64 9.57 -5.79
CA PRO A 56 10.22 10.49 -4.74
C PRO A 56 8.90 10.05 -4.11
N PHE A 57 8.73 10.26 -2.80
CA PHE A 57 7.40 10.26 -2.22
C PHE A 57 6.60 11.44 -2.82
N GLN A 58 5.33 11.22 -3.12
CA GLN A 58 4.43 12.35 -3.42
C GLN A 58 4.29 13.28 -2.22
N PHE A 59 4.45 12.74 -1.01
CA PHE A 59 4.44 13.47 0.23
C PHE A 59 5.67 13.04 1.05
N SER A 60 6.65 13.94 1.16
CA SER A 60 7.91 13.68 1.87
C SER A 60 7.81 13.80 3.39
N SER A 61 6.60 14.00 3.93
CA SER A 61 6.40 14.11 5.37
C SER A 61 6.19 12.73 6.00
N PRO A 62 6.94 12.42 7.08
CA PRO A 62 6.66 11.27 7.91
C PRO A 62 5.21 11.27 8.39
N LEU A 63 4.67 10.06 8.57
CA LEU A 63 3.34 9.86 9.11
C LEU A 63 3.20 10.57 10.45
N LYS A 64 2.16 11.38 10.57
CA LYS A 64 1.76 12.03 11.81
C LYS A 64 0.29 11.72 12.10
N ILE A 65 0.04 11.06 13.23
CA ILE A 65 -1.32 10.71 13.64
C ILE A 65 -1.90 11.89 14.41
N ARG A 66 -3.13 12.29 14.05
CA ARG A 66 -3.89 13.30 14.80
C ARG A 66 -5.25 12.75 15.18
N PHE A 67 -5.42 12.47 16.47
CA PHE A 67 -6.70 12.04 17.01
C PHE A 67 -7.68 13.21 17.07
N GLN A 68 -8.91 12.95 16.65
CA GLN A 68 -10.00 13.93 16.58
C GLN A 68 -11.22 13.36 17.31
N ASP A 69 -11.82 14.19 18.16
CA ASP A 69 -12.97 13.78 18.99
C ASP A 69 -14.32 14.18 18.39
N LYS A 70 -14.31 14.86 17.23
CA LYS A 70 -15.50 15.38 16.57
C LYS A 70 -15.67 14.75 15.20
N MET A 71 -16.90 14.75 14.70
CA MET A 71 -17.19 14.39 13.31
C MET A 71 -16.36 15.25 12.35
N PRO A 72 -15.74 14.67 11.31
CA PRO A 72 -15.06 15.45 10.28
C PRO A 72 -16.01 16.45 9.60
N ILE A 73 -15.48 17.61 9.23
CA ILE A 73 -16.23 18.60 8.45
C ILE A 73 -16.52 17.98 7.07
N GLY A 74 -17.78 18.03 6.62
CA GLY A 74 -18.18 17.47 5.33
C GLY A 74 -18.32 15.95 5.32
N TRP A 75 -18.26 15.27 6.47
CA TRP A 75 -18.47 13.82 6.54
C TRP A 75 -19.86 13.45 5.97
N PRO A 76 -19.94 12.56 4.98
CA PRO A 76 -21.19 12.32 4.24
C PRO A 76 -22.21 11.49 5.01
N TYR A 77 -21.79 10.86 6.12
CA TYR A 77 -22.62 9.93 6.88
C TYR A 77 -23.04 10.50 8.24
N LEU A 78 -24.30 10.28 8.60
CA LEU A 78 -24.84 10.68 9.91
C LEU A 78 -24.51 9.61 10.95
N GLU A 79 -23.26 9.61 11.41
CA GLU A 79 -22.75 8.66 12.39
C GLU A 79 -22.51 9.33 13.75
N LYS A 80 -22.61 8.55 14.83
CA LYS A 80 -22.36 9.06 16.18
C LYS A 80 -20.88 8.97 16.52
N PHE A 81 -20.19 10.10 16.42
CA PHE A 81 -18.78 10.25 16.79
C PHE A 81 -18.60 10.39 18.30
N ILE A 82 -17.54 9.76 18.82
CA ILE A 82 -17.16 9.77 20.23
C ILE A 82 -15.64 9.92 20.36
N SER A 83 -15.18 10.33 21.53
CA SER A 83 -13.74 10.42 21.83
C SER A 83 -13.09 9.05 21.93
N LEU A 84 -11.84 8.96 21.46
CA LEU A 84 -10.97 7.81 21.71
C LEU A 84 -10.43 7.84 23.15
N THR A 85 -10.46 6.69 23.81
CA THR A 85 -9.80 6.50 25.12
C THR A 85 -8.27 6.50 24.97
N ALA A 86 -7.55 6.73 26.06
CA ALA A 86 -6.08 6.68 26.05
C ALA A 86 -5.53 5.28 25.68
N VAL A 87 -6.24 4.22 26.06
CA VAL A 87 -5.87 2.84 25.73
C VAL A 87 -5.98 2.61 24.22
N GLU A 88 -7.08 3.02 23.61
CA GLU A 88 -7.29 2.88 22.17
C GLU A 88 -6.26 3.68 21.37
N LYS A 89 -5.98 4.93 21.78
CA LYS A 89 -4.95 5.75 21.12
C LYS A 89 -3.61 5.02 21.09
N LYS A 90 -3.21 4.41 22.20
CA LYS A 90 -1.96 3.63 22.30
C LYS A 90 -1.99 2.39 21.39
N GLU A 91 -3.09 1.64 21.39
CA GLU A 91 -3.25 0.44 20.53
C GLU A 91 -3.21 0.82 19.04
N ILE A 92 -3.82 1.95 18.67
CA ILE A 92 -3.80 2.51 17.31
C ILE A 92 -2.38 2.95 16.93
N GLU A 93 -1.67 3.69 17.79
CA GLU A 93 -0.28 4.09 17.55
C GLU A 93 0.64 2.87 17.35
N GLN A 94 0.46 1.82 18.14
CA GLN A 94 1.18 0.56 17.97
C GLN A 94 0.89 -0.09 16.62
N ALA A 95 -0.37 -0.12 16.20
CA ALA A 95 -0.76 -0.59 14.88
C ALA A 95 -0.05 0.19 13.77
N PHE A 96 -0.05 1.53 13.82
CA PHE A 96 0.67 2.37 12.85
C PHE A 96 2.19 2.12 12.82
N ASN A 97 2.82 1.98 13.99
CA ASN A 97 4.27 1.77 14.08
C ASN A 97 4.72 0.45 13.44
N SER A 98 3.83 -0.56 13.41
CA SER A 98 4.08 -1.87 12.82
C SER A 98 4.00 -1.91 11.29
N LEU A 99 3.53 -0.83 10.65
CA LEU A 99 3.30 -0.79 9.21
C LEU A 99 4.60 -0.63 8.39
N PRO A 100 4.60 -1.05 7.11
CA PRO A 100 5.69 -0.81 6.18
C PRO A 100 5.99 0.68 5.98
N SER A 101 7.24 0.99 5.61
CA SER A 101 7.73 2.37 5.47
C SER A 101 6.89 3.20 4.51
N ARG A 102 6.41 2.64 3.39
CA ARG A 102 5.60 3.38 2.42
C ARG A 102 4.30 3.91 3.03
N LEU A 103 3.60 3.11 3.85
CA LEU A 103 2.38 3.55 4.55
C LEU A 103 2.67 4.52 5.71
N LYS A 104 3.93 4.59 6.17
CA LYS A 104 4.40 5.55 7.17
C LYS A 104 4.92 6.87 6.57
N ASN A 105 4.73 7.10 5.27
CA ASN A 105 5.11 8.35 4.58
C ASN A 105 3.90 8.91 3.79
N LEU A 106 2.77 9.04 4.49
CA LEU A 106 1.51 9.57 3.93
C LEU A 106 1.15 10.96 4.48
N GLY A 107 2.03 11.56 5.31
CA GLY A 107 1.79 12.84 5.97
C GLY A 107 0.87 12.74 7.19
N GLU A 108 0.08 13.80 7.44
CA GLU A 108 -0.86 13.83 8.57
C GLU A 108 -2.09 12.98 8.27
N ILE A 109 -2.43 12.05 9.16
CA ILE A 109 -3.64 11.22 9.12
C ILE A 109 -4.52 11.58 10.31
N LYS A 110 -5.78 11.91 10.04
CA LYS A 110 -6.76 12.26 11.07
C LYS A 110 -7.54 11.00 11.45
N ILE A 111 -7.47 10.62 12.72
CA ILE A 111 -8.17 9.46 13.25
C ILE A 111 -9.36 9.91 14.06
N HIS A 112 -10.53 9.46 13.64
CA HIS A 112 -11.80 9.70 14.31
C HIS A 112 -12.35 8.37 14.82
N ARG A 113 -13.23 8.45 15.82
CA ARG A 113 -13.99 7.29 16.31
C ARG A 113 -15.48 7.56 16.21
N ALA A 114 -16.20 6.58 15.68
CA ALA A 114 -17.65 6.53 15.70
C ALA A 114 -18.11 5.20 16.30
N ILE A 115 -19.35 5.14 16.78
CA ILE A 115 -19.86 3.91 17.43
C ILE A 115 -20.05 2.79 16.38
N LYS A 116 -20.70 3.11 15.27
CA LYS A 116 -21.07 2.14 14.24
C LYS A 116 -21.12 2.78 12.87
N SER A 117 -20.73 2.02 11.85
CA SER A 117 -20.86 2.42 10.46
C SER A 117 -22.31 2.40 9.98
N VAL A 118 -22.63 3.27 9.02
CA VAL A 118 -23.87 3.15 8.22
C VAL A 118 -23.88 1.88 7.37
N PHE A 119 -22.71 1.35 7.01
CA PHE A 119 -22.57 0.07 6.32
C PHE A 119 -22.45 -1.06 7.33
N ARG A 120 -23.28 -2.09 7.15
CA ARG A 120 -23.37 -3.18 8.11
C ARG A 120 -22.01 -3.89 8.24
N ASP A 121 -21.60 -4.11 9.49
CA ASP A 121 -20.40 -4.88 9.87
C ASP A 121 -19.06 -4.30 9.38
N ASN A 122 -19.04 -3.07 8.86
CA ASN A 122 -17.81 -2.42 8.41
C ASN A 122 -16.97 -1.94 9.62
N PRO A 123 -15.73 -2.42 9.82
CA PRO A 123 -14.89 -2.03 10.96
C PRO A 123 -14.33 -0.61 10.85
N THR A 124 -14.16 -0.10 9.64
CA THR A 124 -13.54 1.20 9.37
C THR A 124 -14.07 1.81 8.09
N THR A 125 -13.83 3.10 7.90
CA THR A 125 -13.99 3.73 6.59
C THR A 125 -13.03 4.91 6.50
N SER A 126 -12.70 5.35 5.28
CA SER A 126 -11.79 6.48 5.06
C SER A 126 -12.42 7.57 4.20
N GLY A 127 -11.90 8.78 4.39
CA GLY A 127 -12.01 9.87 3.42
C GLY A 127 -10.63 10.09 2.82
N PRO A 128 -10.30 9.44 1.67
CA PRO A 128 -8.93 9.40 1.17
C PRO A 128 -8.32 10.77 0.89
N ASP A 129 -9.12 11.68 0.30
CA ASP A 129 -8.67 13.02 -0.11
C ASP A 129 -8.27 13.88 1.08
N ASP A 130 -9.01 13.78 2.19
CA ASP A 130 -8.77 14.53 3.43
C ASP A 130 -7.86 13.79 4.42
N SER A 131 -7.36 12.60 4.03
CA SER A 131 -6.54 11.70 4.85
C SER A 131 -7.21 11.39 6.21
N ILE A 132 -8.51 11.08 6.15
CA ILE A 132 -9.33 10.73 7.32
C ILE A 132 -9.49 9.22 7.41
N ILE A 133 -9.38 8.68 8.62
CA ILE A 133 -9.81 7.32 8.96
C ILE A 133 -10.80 7.41 10.11
N VAL A 134 -11.95 6.75 9.96
CA VAL A 134 -12.95 6.57 11.02
C VAL A 134 -12.91 5.12 11.48
N LEU A 135 -12.66 4.92 12.78
CA LEU A 135 -12.69 3.60 13.42
C LEU A 135 -14.02 3.39 14.14
N TYR A 136 -14.64 2.23 13.94
CA TYR A 136 -15.88 1.84 14.63
C TYR A 136 -15.62 0.90 15.80
N ASP A 137 -16.63 0.60 16.62
CA ASP A 137 -16.50 -0.32 17.76
C ASP A 137 -15.98 -1.71 17.32
N SER A 138 -16.38 -2.16 16.13
CA SER A 138 -15.94 -3.43 15.53
C SER A 138 -14.46 -3.45 15.10
N ALA A 139 -13.80 -2.29 14.92
CA ALA A 139 -12.41 -2.21 14.50
C ALA A 139 -11.45 -2.95 15.45
N LYS A 140 -11.73 -2.93 16.76
CA LYS A 140 -10.89 -3.61 17.75
C LYS A 140 -10.95 -5.13 17.60
N ALA A 141 -12.15 -5.68 17.41
CA ALA A 141 -12.35 -7.11 17.21
C ALA A 141 -11.78 -7.59 15.86
N PHE A 142 -11.87 -6.75 14.83
CA PHE A 142 -11.26 -6.99 13.52
C PHE A 142 -9.72 -6.91 13.56
N GLY A 143 -9.19 -6.09 14.46
CA GLY A 143 -7.76 -5.84 14.68
C GLY A 143 -7.32 -4.52 14.05
N PHE A 144 -6.85 -3.57 14.87
CA PHE A 144 -6.50 -2.23 14.39
C PHE A 144 -5.43 -2.22 13.30
N GLN A 145 -4.41 -3.08 13.38
CA GLN A 145 -3.39 -3.16 12.33
C GLN A 145 -4.00 -3.50 10.97
N ARG A 146 -4.95 -4.44 10.94
CA ARG A 146 -5.67 -4.85 9.74
C ARG A 146 -6.45 -3.69 9.15
N ALA A 147 -7.33 -3.13 9.97
CA ALA A 147 -8.25 -2.08 9.59
C ALA A 147 -7.49 -0.83 9.12
N ILE A 148 -6.48 -0.39 9.88
CA ILE A 148 -5.68 0.78 9.53
C ILE A 148 -4.86 0.54 8.26
N ALA A 149 -4.30 -0.67 8.06
CA ALA A 149 -3.55 -0.98 6.84
C ALA A 149 -4.43 -0.86 5.59
N HIS A 150 -5.66 -1.36 5.65
CA HIS A 150 -6.66 -1.26 4.59
C HIS A 150 -6.96 0.22 4.27
N GLU A 151 -7.33 1.00 5.28
CA GLU A 151 -7.71 2.42 5.06
C GLU A 151 -6.54 3.30 4.61
N LEU A 152 -5.32 3.04 5.10
CA LEU A 152 -4.14 3.73 4.59
C LEU A 152 -3.80 3.33 3.15
N ALA A 153 -4.18 2.12 2.72
CA ALA A 153 -3.99 1.72 1.34
C ALA A 153 -4.92 2.50 0.40
N HIS A 154 -6.16 2.81 0.80
CA HIS A 154 -7.00 3.76 0.04
C HIS A 154 -6.38 5.15 -0.04
N ILE A 155 -5.88 5.67 1.09
CA ILE A 155 -5.20 6.98 1.13
C ILE A 155 -3.92 6.97 0.27
N LEU A 156 -3.15 5.88 0.28
CA LEU A 156 -2.01 5.72 -0.61
C LEU A 156 -2.47 5.69 -2.08
N PHE A 157 -3.49 4.90 -2.40
CA PHE A 157 -3.98 4.73 -3.77
C PHE A 157 -4.51 6.04 -4.36
N SER A 158 -5.26 6.84 -3.59
CA SER A 158 -5.75 8.16 -4.04
C SER A 158 -4.58 9.10 -4.38
N LYS A 159 -3.46 8.96 -3.67
CA LYS A 159 -2.25 9.76 -3.83
C LYS A 159 -1.34 9.30 -4.97
N LEU A 160 -1.41 8.03 -5.38
CA LEU A 160 -0.65 7.50 -6.52
C LEU A 160 -0.90 8.34 -7.78
N ASN A 161 0.15 8.55 -8.56
CA ASN A 161 0.01 9.22 -9.85
C ASN A 161 -0.58 8.25 -10.88
N GLU A 162 -0.95 8.77 -12.05
CA GLU A 162 -1.58 7.97 -13.10
C GLU A 162 -0.69 6.83 -13.61
N ASP A 163 0.63 7.00 -13.60
CA ASP A 163 1.56 5.95 -14.00
C ASP A 163 1.61 4.81 -12.97
N GLU A 164 1.63 5.14 -11.68
CA GLU A 164 1.60 4.17 -10.58
C GLU A 164 0.27 3.40 -10.54
N LYS A 165 -0.85 4.09 -10.74
CA LYS A 165 -2.16 3.45 -10.86
C LYS A 165 -2.20 2.50 -12.05
N ALA A 166 -1.72 2.96 -13.22
CA ALA A 166 -1.68 2.13 -14.42
C ALA A 166 -0.71 0.93 -14.30
N GLU A 167 0.41 1.09 -13.59
CA GLU A 167 1.28 -0.04 -13.22
C GLU A 167 0.48 -1.05 -12.39
N TYR A 168 -0.19 -0.61 -11.31
CA TYR A 168 -1.01 -1.51 -10.49
C TYR A 168 -2.06 -2.23 -11.35
N TYR A 169 -2.85 -1.50 -12.14
CA TYR A 169 -3.86 -2.08 -13.03
C TYR A 169 -3.32 -3.16 -13.95
N SER A 170 -2.13 -2.95 -14.52
CA SER A 170 -1.45 -3.94 -15.36
C SER A 170 -1.03 -5.17 -14.55
N PHE A 171 -0.60 -5.01 -13.29
CA PHE A 171 -0.25 -6.11 -12.40
C PHE A 171 -1.47 -6.90 -11.91
N SER A 172 -2.57 -6.22 -11.61
CA SER A 172 -3.82 -6.80 -11.11
C SER A 172 -4.86 -7.07 -12.20
N ASP A 173 -4.45 -7.05 -13.47
CA ASP A 173 -5.26 -7.39 -14.66
C ASP A 173 -6.59 -6.63 -14.74
N TRP A 174 -6.58 -5.36 -14.36
CA TRP A 174 -7.68 -4.43 -14.60
C TRP A 174 -7.60 -3.85 -16.01
N GLN A 175 -8.75 -3.70 -16.65
CA GLN A 175 -8.91 -3.09 -17.97
C GLN A 175 -9.96 -1.98 -17.96
N TRP A 176 -9.91 -1.11 -18.97
CA TRP A 176 -10.82 0.02 -19.13
C TRP A 176 -11.71 -0.23 -20.33
N SER A 177 -13.02 -0.18 -20.12
CA SER A 177 -14.02 -0.25 -21.19
C SER A 177 -15.12 0.76 -20.89
N ASN A 178 -15.46 1.59 -21.88
CA ASN A 178 -16.47 2.65 -21.75
C ASN A 178 -16.25 3.57 -20.53
N GLY A 179 -14.98 3.89 -20.25
CA GLY A 179 -14.60 4.75 -19.11
C GLY A 179 -14.75 4.10 -17.73
N LYS A 180 -15.04 2.80 -17.65
CA LYS A 180 -15.17 2.06 -16.38
C LYS A 180 -14.07 1.00 -16.26
N PRO A 181 -13.45 0.84 -15.07
CA PRO A 181 -12.55 -0.26 -14.81
C PRO A 181 -13.36 -1.57 -14.72
N TYR A 182 -12.78 -2.66 -15.21
CA TYR A 182 -13.31 -4.01 -15.03
C TYR A 182 -12.14 -5.01 -14.95
N PRO A 183 -12.21 -6.03 -14.07
CA PRO A 183 -11.12 -6.96 -13.92
C PRO A 183 -11.21 -8.10 -14.94
N GLN A 184 -10.06 -8.62 -15.37
CA GLN A 184 -9.95 -9.82 -16.21
C GLN A 184 -9.68 -11.09 -15.40
N ARG A 185 -9.15 -10.95 -14.20
CA ARG A 185 -8.83 -12.06 -13.30
C ARG A 185 -10.03 -12.46 -12.44
N GLN A 186 -9.99 -13.65 -11.87
CA GLN A 186 -11.06 -14.19 -11.02
C GLN A 186 -10.68 -14.33 -9.54
N ASP A 187 -9.41 -14.09 -9.17
CA ASP A 187 -8.80 -14.52 -7.91
C ASP A 187 -8.59 -13.39 -6.89
N PHE A 188 -9.66 -12.87 -6.28
CA PHE A 188 -9.55 -11.73 -5.34
C PHE A 188 -9.23 -12.13 -3.90
N SER A 189 -8.49 -11.27 -3.19
CA SER A 189 -8.18 -11.49 -1.76
C SER A 189 -9.42 -11.35 -0.87
N GLU A 190 -10.36 -10.47 -1.26
CA GLU A 190 -11.71 -10.37 -0.71
C GLU A 190 -12.76 -10.19 -1.82
N PRO A 191 -14.03 -10.56 -1.60
CA PRO A 191 -15.06 -10.53 -2.64
C PRO A 191 -15.39 -9.13 -3.19
N ASP A 192 -15.28 -8.09 -2.37
CA ASP A 192 -15.57 -6.71 -2.75
C ASP A 192 -14.51 -6.08 -3.66
N GLY A 193 -13.28 -6.62 -3.65
CA GLY A 193 -12.21 -6.23 -4.55
C GLY A 193 -12.57 -6.36 -6.04
N ILE A 194 -13.59 -7.14 -6.42
CA ILE A 194 -14.03 -7.23 -7.83
C ILE A 194 -14.70 -5.94 -8.33
N PHE A 195 -15.23 -5.11 -7.43
CA PHE A 195 -16.07 -3.98 -7.80
C PHE A 195 -15.27 -2.72 -8.14
N ALA A 196 -14.09 -2.56 -7.55
CA ALA A 196 -13.28 -1.38 -7.76
C ALA A 196 -11.78 -1.67 -7.55
N PRO A 197 -10.89 -1.12 -8.40
CA PRO A 197 -9.46 -1.39 -8.29
C PRO A 197 -8.82 -0.81 -7.02
N GLU A 198 -9.36 0.26 -6.46
CA GLU A 198 -8.90 0.82 -5.18
C GLU A 198 -9.21 -0.08 -3.99
N GLU A 199 -10.37 -0.76 -3.99
CA GLU A 199 -10.74 -1.78 -3.00
C GLU A 199 -9.89 -3.03 -3.17
N ASP A 200 -9.66 -3.45 -4.42
CA ASP A 200 -8.72 -4.53 -4.72
C ASP A 200 -7.32 -4.21 -4.16
N PHE A 201 -6.83 -2.99 -4.38
CA PHE A 201 -5.54 -2.55 -3.87
C PHE A 201 -5.50 -2.62 -2.34
N ALA A 202 -6.50 -2.06 -1.66
CA ALA A 202 -6.57 -2.05 -0.20
C ALA A 202 -6.62 -3.45 0.41
N ASN A 203 -7.46 -4.32 -0.14
CA ASN A 203 -7.55 -5.73 0.24
C ASN A 203 -6.21 -6.46 0.07
N ASN A 204 -5.54 -6.28 -1.07
CA ASN A 204 -4.25 -6.95 -1.29
C ASN A 204 -3.16 -6.43 -0.35
N VAL A 205 -3.13 -5.14 -0.02
CA VAL A 205 -2.18 -4.57 0.96
C VAL A 205 -2.47 -5.11 2.36
N GLU A 206 -3.74 -5.13 2.77
CA GLU A 206 -4.19 -5.70 4.04
C GLU A 206 -3.72 -7.15 4.20
N HIS A 207 -4.03 -8.01 3.23
CA HIS A 207 -3.63 -9.43 3.23
C HIS A 207 -2.14 -9.66 3.08
N LEU A 208 -1.40 -8.72 2.50
CA LEU A 208 0.07 -8.83 2.42
C LEU A 208 0.72 -8.54 3.77
N ILE A 209 0.16 -7.61 4.56
CA ILE A 209 0.66 -7.23 5.89
C ILE A 209 0.22 -8.25 6.94
N GLN A 210 -1.02 -8.72 6.83
CA GLN A 210 -1.53 -9.80 7.65
C GLN A 210 -0.88 -11.11 7.18
N LYS A 211 -0.06 -11.75 8.00
CA LYS A 211 0.58 -13.05 7.67
C LYS A 211 -0.43 -14.21 7.67
N ASN A 212 -1.60 -14.02 7.08
CA ASN A 212 -2.73 -14.93 7.12
C ASN A 212 -2.73 -15.83 5.86
N ASN A 213 -3.41 -16.97 5.94
CA ASN A 213 -3.41 -18.00 4.89
C ASN A 213 -4.14 -17.61 3.59
N LYS A 214 -4.76 -16.43 3.48
CA LYS A 214 -5.33 -15.94 2.23
C LYS A 214 -4.20 -15.43 1.34
N ARG A 215 -3.95 -16.11 0.23
CA ARG A 215 -2.85 -15.79 -0.67
C ARG A 215 -3.26 -14.67 -1.62
N VAL A 216 -2.61 -13.51 -1.47
CA VAL A 216 -2.53 -12.51 -2.53
C VAL A 216 -1.89 -13.17 -3.76
N ASN A 217 -2.45 -12.95 -4.94
CA ASN A 217 -1.89 -13.41 -6.22
C ASN A 217 -0.38 -13.08 -6.27
N SER A 218 0.47 -14.02 -6.68
CA SER A 218 1.93 -13.87 -6.56
C SER A 218 2.49 -12.69 -7.37
N LYS A 219 1.92 -12.41 -8.55
CA LYS A 219 2.27 -11.25 -9.38
C LYS A 219 1.95 -9.94 -8.65
N ILE A 220 0.76 -9.83 -8.09
CA ILE A 220 0.31 -8.67 -7.30
C ILE A 220 1.15 -8.53 -6.02
N SER A 221 1.37 -9.63 -5.30
CA SER A 221 2.15 -9.68 -4.06
C SER A 221 3.57 -9.19 -4.28
N ASN A 222 4.24 -9.64 -5.35
CA ASN A 222 5.60 -9.21 -5.67
C ASN A 222 5.68 -7.71 -5.98
N TYR A 223 4.71 -7.20 -6.76
CA TYR A 223 4.60 -5.77 -7.03
C TYR A 223 4.39 -4.97 -5.74
N LEU A 224 3.41 -5.36 -4.91
CA LEU A 224 3.10 -4.66 -3.66
C LEU A 224 4.23 -4.72 -2.64
N LYS A 225 4.96 -5.84 -2.54
CA LYS A 225 6.16 -5.91 -1.69
C LYS A 225 7.20 -4.87 -2.10
N SER A 226 7.45 -4.75 -3.41
CA SER A 226 8.33 -3.71 -3.95
C SER A 226 7.80 -2.31 -3.63
N LEU A 227 6.53 -2.03 -3.93
CA LEU A 227 5.91 -0.72 -3.69
C LEU A 227 5.94 -0.31 -2.20
N LEU A 228 5.70 -1.26 -1.30
CA LEU A 228 5.64 -1.03 0.14
C LEU A 228 7.03 -1.01 0.82
N GLY A 229 8.10 -1.32 0.07
CA GLY A 229 9.45 -1.45 0.64
C GLY A 229 9.61 -2.67 1.55
N LEU A 230 8.84 -3.73 1.30
CA LEU A 230 8.99 -5.01 1.99
C LEU A 230 10.09 -5.83 1.31
N LYS A 231 11.02 -6.38 2.10
CA LYS A 231 12.07 -7.26 1.58
C LYS A 231 11.43 -8.52 0.95
N LYS A 232 11.97 -8.94 -0.20
CA LYS A 232 11.51 -10.14 -0.94
C LYS A 232 11.66 -11.39 -0.08
#